data_AF-A0A1M3MZJ4-F1
#
_entry.id   AF-A0A1M3MZJ4-F1
#
_cell.length_a   1.000
_cell.length_b   1.000
_cell.length_c   1.000
_cell.angle_alpha   90.00
_cell.angle_beta   90.00
_cell.angle_gamma   90.00
#
_symmetry.space_group_name_H-M   'P 1'
#
loop_
_entity.id
_entity.type
_entity.pdbx_description
1 polymer ?
#
loop_
_entity_poly.entity_id
_entity_poly.type
_entity_poly.pdbx_seq_one_letter_code
_entity_poly.pdbx_strand_id
1 'polypeptide(L)'
;MHADHQVFLDAIAAKRKLSVRFFDRKKNKERVVTCAPLDFGPLRGELEPVDRYQLWDLEGKRKPLNIPLLPADVVTMTPLDDTFDPATIITWAFKPGAWRVPRDWAEFS
;
A
#
# COMPACT_ATOMS: atom_id res chain seq x y z
N MET A 1 3.95 6.84 -13.20
CA MET A 1 4.16 5.61 -12.39
C MET A 1 5.59 5.66 -11.82
N HIS A 2 5.85 5.09 -10.64
CA HIS A 2 7.20 5.12 -10.03
C HIS A 2 8.08 3.98 -10.58
N ALA A 3 9.41 4.10 -10.54
CA ALA A 3 10.33 3.07 -11.05
C ALA A 3 10.15 1.71 -10.36
N ASP A 4 9.91 1.72 -9.05
CA ASP A 4 9.68 0.51 -8.24
C ASP A 4 8.24 -0.04 -8.33
N HIS A 5 7.47 0.31 -9.36
CA HIS A 5 6.08 -0.15 -9.47
C HIS A 5 5.98 -1.69 -9.53
N GLN A 6 6.89 -2.35 -10.25
CA GLN A 6 6.87 -3.81 -10.33
C GLN A 6 7.13 -4.45 -8.97
N VAL A 7 8.05 -3.89 -8.16
CA VAL A 7 8.33 -4.33 -6.79
C VAL A 7 7.07 -4.29 -5.93
N PHE A 8 6.25 -3.24 -6.10
CA PHE A 8 4.98 -3.11 -5.41
C PHE A 8 3.98 -4.21 -5.80
N LEU A 9 3.82 -4.47 -7.10
CA LEU A 9 2.91 -5.50 -7.59
C LEU A 9 3.34 -6.91 -7.17
N ASP A 10 4.63 -7.21 -7.28
CA ASP A 10 5.19 -8.50 -6.88
C ASP A 10 5.00 -8.74 -5.37
N ALA A 11 5.14 -7.68 -4.56
CA ALA A 11 4.90 -7.75 -3.13
C ALA A 11 3.42 -7.96 -2.77
N ILE A 12 2.47 -7.39 -3.53
CA ILE A 12 1.03 -7.72 -3.40
C ILE A 12 0.82 -9.21 -3.67
N ALA A 13 1.30 -9.70 -4.82
CA ALA A 13 1.11 -11.09 -5.24
C ALA A 13 1.69 -12.07 -4.22
N ALA A 14 2.88 -11.78 -3.68
CA ALA A 14 3.57 -12.64 -2.73
C ALA A 14 3.22 -12.37 -1.24
N LYS A 15 2.30 -11.44 -0.95
CA LYS A 15 2.00 -10.96 0.43
C LYS A 15 3.27 -10.52 1.19
N ARG A 16 4.27 -9.99 0.50
CA ARG A 16 5.52 -9.51 1.12
C ARG A 16 5.33 -8.13 1.72
N LYS A 17 5.94 -7.92 2.89
CA LYS A 17 6.06 -6.57 3.45
C LYS A 17 7.02 -5.74 2.59
N LEU A 18 6.83 -4.43 2.60
CA LEU A 18 7.74 -3.47 1.99
C LEU A 18 8.32 -2.54 3.05
N SER A 19 9.57 -2.14 2.87
CA SER A 19 10.09 -0.89 3.41
C SER A 19 9.92 0.17 2.34
N VAL A 20 9.08 1.18 2.62
CA VAL A 20 8.82 2.28 1.68
C VAL A 20 9.38 3.57 2.24
N ARG A 21 10.26 4.21 1.48
CA ARG A 21 10.75 5.57 1.73
C ARG A 21 9.99 6.55 0.84
N PHE A 22 9.49 7.62 1.43
CA PHE A 22 8.69 8.62 0.73
C PHE A 22 8.81 10.00 1.39
N PHE A 23 8.46 11.04 0.65
CA PHE A 23 8.39 12.41 1.16
C PHE A 23 7.01 12.69 1.79
N ASP A 24 6.94 12.85 3.11
CA ASP A 24 5.73 13.24 3.82
C ASP A 24 5.53 14.75 3.71
N ARG A 25 4.70 15.17 2.75
CA ARG A 25 4.38 16.59 2.52
C ARG A 25 3.77 17.28 3.75
N LYS A 26 3.05 16.57 4.61
CA LYS A 26 2.46 17.18 5.82
C LYS A 26 3.52 17.54 6.85
N LYS A 27 4.59 16.75 6.92
CA LYS A 27 5.71 16.96 7.85
C LYS A 27 6.93 17.60 7.20
N ASN A 28 6.87 17.84 5.89
CA ASN A 28 7.94 18.38 5.07
C ASN A 28 9.28 17.63 5.25
N LYS A 29 9.23 16.30 5.27
CA LYS A 29 10.42 15.45 5.48
C LYS A 29 10.24 14.07 4.88
N GLU A 30 11.35 13.39 4.61
CA GLU A 30 11.32 11.97 4.28
C GLU A 30 10.94 11.11 5.49
N ARG A 31 10.23 10.02 5.21
CA ARG A 31 9.85 8.98 6.17
C ARG A 31 10.09 7.62 5.53
N VAL A 32 10.53 6.67 6.36
CA VAL A 32 10.60 5.24 6.03
C VAL A 32 9.57 4.51 6.87
N VAL A 33 8.82 3.58 6.27
CA VAL A 33 7.82 2.75 6.96
C VAL A 33 7.91 1.30 6.50
N THR A 34 7.75 0.38 7.45
CA THR A 34 7.42 -1.03 7.17
C THR A 34 5.91 -1.14 6.94
N CYS A 35 5.50 -1.62 5.78
CA CYS A 35 4.09 -1.65 5.40
C CYS A 35 3.70 -2.90 4.61
N ALA A 36 2.39 -3.15 4.56
CA ALA A 36 1.79 -4.06 3.60
C ALA A 36 1.32 -3.25 2.38
N PRO A 37 1.72 -3.59 1.15
CA PRO A 37 1.13 -3.04 -0.05
C PRO A 37 -0.29 -3.58 -0.22
N LEU A 38 -1.26 -2.68 -0.36
CA LEU A 38 -2.67 -3.04 -0.52
C LEU A 38 -3.13 -2.91 -1.95
N ASP A 39 -3.12 -1.73 -2.56
CA ASP A 39 -3.71 -1.58 -3.90
C ASP A 39 -3.06 -0.45 -4.68
N PHE A 40 -3.30 -0.40 -5.98
CA PHE A 40 -2.91 0.72 -6.82
C PHE A 40 -4.09 1.26 -7.62
N GLY A 41 -4.31 2.57 -7.50
CA GLY A 41 -5.30 3.29 -8.27
C GLY A 41 -5.98 4.41 -7.48
N PRO A 42 -7.03 5.05 -8.02
CA PRO A 42 -7.64 6.20 -7.38
C PRO A 42 -8.45 5.79 -6.17
N LEU A 43 -8.52 6.69 -5.18
CA LEU A 43 -9.37 6.49 -4.02
C LEU A 43 -10.84 6.56 -4.44
N ARG A 44 -11.68 5.77 -3.76
CA ARG A 44 -13.12 5.76 -4.08
C ARG A 44 -13.74 7.12 -3.77
N GLY A 45 -14.48 7.67 -4.73
CA GLY A 45 -15.21 8.92 -4.57
C GLY A 45 -14.39 10.20 -4.78
N GLU A 46 -13.12 10.11 -5.21
CA GLU A 46 -12.39 11.29 -5.68
C GLU A 46 -12.98 11.79 -7.02
N LEU A 47 -13.22 13.10 -7.11
CA LEU A 47 -13.74 13.76 -8.32
C LEU A 47 -12.71 13.72 -9.46
N GLU A 48 -11.44 13.92 -9.12
CA GLU A 48 -10.29 13.86 -10.02
C GLU A 48 -9.46 12.61 -9.65
N PRO A 49 -9.69 11.47 -10.31
CA PRO A 49 -9.06 10.22 -9.94
C PRO A 49 -7.56 10.26 -10.26
N VAL A 50 -6.73 10.22 -9.22
CA VAL A 50 -5.27 10.10 -9.36
C VAL A 50 -4.83 8.78 -8.77
N ASP A 51 -4.07 8.01 -9.53
CA ASP A 51 -3.54 6.73 -9.06
C ASP A 51 -2.57 6.93 -7.88
N ARG A 52 -2.79 6.15 -6.82
CA ARG A 52 -1.97 6.15 -5.62
C ARG A 52 -1.58 4.73 -5.25
N TYR A 53 -0.39 4.60 -4.68
CA TYR A 53 -0.02 3.41 -3.92
C TYR A 53 -0.75 3.46 -2.59
N GLN A 54 -1.57 2.45 -2.32
CA GLN A 54 -2.30 2.30 -1.08
C GLN A 54 -1.53 1.32 -0.20
N LEU A 55 -0.97 1.81 0.90
CA LEU A 55 -0.15 1.04 1.83
C LEU A 55 -0.85 0.95 3.19
N TRP A 56 -0.47 -0.05 3.99
CA TRP A 56 -0.86 -0.15 5.39
C TRP A 56 0.35 -0.15 6.31
N ASP A 57 0.47 0.84 7.19
CA ASP A 57 1.54 0.98 8.17
C ASP A 57 1.46 -0.13 9.22
N LEU A 58 2.40 -1.08 9.19
CA LEU A 58 2.40 -2.24 10.09
C LEU A 58 2.95 -1.90 11.49
N GLU A 59 3.64 -0.78 11.62
CA GLU A 59 4.25 -0.31 12.88
C GLU A 59 3.51 0.90 13.46
N GLY A 60 2.50 1.40 12.74
CA GLY A 60 1.73 2.56 13.15
C GLY A 60 0.98 2.31 14.46
N LYS A 61 1.22 3.18 15.44
CA LYS A 61 0.58 3.09 16.78
C LYS A 61 -0.75 3.84 16.86
N ARG A 62 -1.08 4.67 15.88
CA ARG A 62 -2.27 5.53 15.87
C ARG A 62 -2.91 5.50 14.49
N LYS A 63 -4.24 5.38 14.48
CA LYS A 63 -5.04 5.43 13.24
C LYS A 63 -5.05 6.87 12.66
N PRO A 64 -5.22 7.03 11.34
CA PRO A 64 -5.32 5.98 10.33
C PRO A 64 -3.97 5.32 10.01
N LEU A 65 -3.98 4.00 9.76
CA LEU A 65 -2.80 3.23 9.33
C LEU A 65 -2.66 3.16 7.81
N ASN A 66 -3.70 3.54 7.06
CA ASN A 66 -3.60 3.60 5.60
C ASN A 66 -2.72 4.79 5.18
N ILE A 67 -1.79 4.54 4.26
CA ILE A 67 -0.89 5.54 3.70
C ILE A 67 -1.08 5.55 2.17
N PRO A 68 -1.91 6.47 1.64
CA PRO A 68 -2.00 6.67 0.21
C PRO A 68 -0.84 7.57 -0.25
N LEU A 69 -0.03 7.10 -1.21
CA LEU A 69 1.11 7.84 -1.75
C LEU A 69 0.94 8.09 -3.25
N LEU A 70 1.19 9.33 -3.66
CA LEU A 70 1.37 9.63 -5.07
C LEU A 70 2.68 9.01 -5.56
N PRO A 71 2.75 8.53 -6.82
CA PRO A 71 3.99 8.01 -7.37
C PRO A 71 5.17 8.99 -7.28
N ALA A 72 4.90 10.30 -7.36
CA ALA A 72 5.93 11.35 -7.27
C ALA A 72 6.47 11.59 -5.85
N ASP A 73 5.77 11.12 -4.81
CA ASP A 73 6.22 11.26 -3.42
C ASP A 73 7.03 10.05 -2.95
N VAL A 74 7.01 8.94 -3.71
CA VAL A 74 7.81 7.74 -3.40
C VAL A 74 9.26 8.02 -3.78
N VAL A 75 10.17 7.65 -2.87
CA VAL A 75 11.62 7.70 -3.10
C VAL A 75 12.11 6.31 -3.48
N THR A 76 11.76 5.28 -2.69
CA THR A 76 12.14 3.87 -2.95
C THR A 76 11.15 2.91 -2.31
N MET A 77 10.96 1.74 -2.93
CA MET A 77 10.28 0.59 -2.34
C MET A 77 11.22 -0.62 -2.32
N THR A 78 11.35 -1.28 -1.17
CA THR A 78 12.25 -2.42 -1.00
C THR A 78 11.47 -3.59 -0.40
N PRO A 79 11.44 -4.77 -1.04
CA PRO A 79 10.77 -5.93 -0.49
C PRO A 79 11.53 -6.44 0.73
N LEU A 80 10.79 -6.83 1.76
CA LEU A 80 11.32 -7.45 2.97
C LEU A 80 11.09 -8.96 2.91
N ASP A 81 11.89 -9.73 3.61
CA ASP A 81 11.79 -11.21 3.61
C ASP A 81 10.54 -11.71 4.34
N ASP A 82 10.00 -10.90 5.25
CA ASP A 82 8.75 -11.16 5.94
C ASP A 82 7.51 -10.99 5.03
N THR A 83 6.51 -11.81 5.30
CA THR A 83 5.15 -11.65 4.76
C THR A 83 4.19 -11.00 5.76
N PHE A 84 3.07 -10.49 5.28
CA PHE A 84 1.93 -10.08 6.11
C PHE A 84 0.75 -11.03 5.91
N ASP A 85 -0.14 -11.06 6.89
CA ASP A 85 -1.41 -11.76 6.79
C ASP A 85 -2.55 -10.75 6.51
N PRO A 86 -3.22 -10.83 5.34
CA PRO A 86 -4.34 -9.96 5.00
C PRO A 86 -5.44 -9.93 6.07
N ALA A 87 -5.70 -11.04 6.78
CA ALA A 87 -6.73 -11.12 7.82
C ALA A 87 -6.44 -10.20 9.02
N THR A 88 -5.16 -9.88 9.27
CA THR A 88 -4.75 -8.95 10.34
C THR A 88 -4.97 -7.49 9.99
N ILE A 89 -5.20 -7.19 8.70
CA ILE A 89 -5.35 -5.83 8.16
C ILE A 89 -6.81 -5.57 7.78
N ILE A 90 -7.40 -6.51 7.06
CA ILE A 90 -8.73 -6.38 6.45
C ILE A 90 -9.78 -6.84 7.47
N THR A 91 -10.05 -5.97 8.44
CA THR A 91 -11.05 -6.22 9.48
C THR A 91 -12.41 -5.61 9.16
N TRP A 92 -12.57 -5.03 7.97
CA TRP A 92 -13.84 -4.47 7.51
C TRP A 92 -14.62 -5.48 6.67
N ALA A 93 -15.91 -5.21 6.43
CA ALA A 93 -16.73 -6.02 5.52
C ALA A 93 -16.18 -5.92 4.09
N PHE A 94 -15.32 -6.88 3.74
CA PHE A 94 -14.68 -6.95 2.44
C PHE A 94 -15.72 -7.23 1.34
N LYS A 95 -15.54 -6.58 0.17
CA LYS A 95 -16.40 -6.78 -0.99
C LYS A 95 -15.56 -7.43 -2.08
N PRO A 96 -15.97 -8.56 -2.66
CA PRO A 96 -15.27 -9.16 -3.81
C PRO A 96 -15.09 -8.14 -4.94
N GLY A 97 -13.92 -8.15 -5.59
CA GLY A 97 -13.58 -7.17 -6.64
C GLY A 97 -13.37 -5.74 -6.11
N ALA A 98 -13.16 -5.58 -4.79
CA ALA A 98 -12.87 -4.27 -4.22
C ALA A 98 -11.51 -3.72 -4.62
N TRP A 99 -10.59 -4.62 -4.95
CA TRP A 99 -9.23 -4.33 -5.38
C TRP A 99 -9.15 -4.03 -6.87
N ARG A 100 -8.24 -3.15 -7.25
CA ARG A 100 -7.93 -2.86 -8.65
C ARG A 100 -6.82 -3.75 -9.18
N VAL A 101 -5.81 -4.02 -8.35
CA VAL A 101 -4.73 -4.95 -8.69
C VAL A 101 -5.19 -6.39 -8.39
N PRO A 102 -5.22 -7.30 -9.37
CA PRO A 102 -5.56 -8.71 -9.15
C PRO A 102 -4.57 -9.40 -8.19
N ARG A 103 -5.06 -10.32 -7.37
CA ARG A 103 -4.28 -11.06 -6.36
C ARG A 103 -4.98 -12.34 -5.93
N ASP A 104 -4.26 -13.18 -5.20
CA ASP A 104 -4.80 -14.39 -4.53
C ASP A 104 -4.55 -14.33 -3.01
N TRP A 105 -5.44 -13.64 -2.32
CA TRP A 105 -5.47 -13.52 -0.85
C TRP A 105 -6.67 -14.29 -0.26
N ALA A 106 -7.10 -15.37 -0.92
CA ALA A 106 -8.30 -16.15 -0.56
C ALA A 106 -9.56 -15.26 -0.50
N GLU A 107 -10.27 -15.22 0.63
CA GLU A 107 -11.51 -14.44 0.81
C GLU A 107 -11.32 -12.92 0.63
N PHE A 108 -10.08 -12.45 0.67
CA PHE A 108 -9.70 -11.05 0.49
C PHE A 108 -9.21 -10.72 -0.93
N SER A 109 -9.66 -11.47 -1.95
CA SER A 109 -9.30 -11.25 -3.36
C SER A 109 -10.37 -10.47 -4.14
#